data_AF-A0A389MS88-F1
#
_entry.id   AF-A0A389MS88-F1
#
_cell.length_a   1.000
_cell.length_b   1.000
_cell.length_c   1.000
_cell.angle_alpha   90.00
_cell.angle_beta   90.00
_cell.angle_gamma   90.00
#
_symmetry.space_group_name_H-M   'P 1'
#
loop_
_entity.id
_entity.type
_entity.pdbx_description
1 polymer ?
#
loop_
_entity_poly.entity_id
_entity_poly.type
_entity_poly.pdbx_seq_one_letter_code
_entity_poly.pdbx_strand_id
1 'polypeptide(L)' 'MAAPTLDDVTTDGHPVAVLRARALADANRLRALACVALRDGAPHAGMRACNARTAARRVLAHARTLSALGPIVYEAGQPA' A
#
# COMPACT_ATOMS: atom_id res chain seq x y z
N MET A 1 -8.83 -30.42 -12.63
CA MET A 1 -7.83 -29.34 -12.49
C MET A 1 -8.26 -28.47 -11.33
N ALA A 2 -7.68 -28.70 -10.14
CA ALA A 2 -7.99 -27.88 -8.97
C ALA A 2 -7.25 -26.55 -9.10
N ALA A 3 -8.00 -25.44 -9.10
CA ALA A 3 -7.45 -24.10 -9.07
C ALA A 3 -6.69 -23.92 -7.74
N PRO A 4 -5.48 -23.34 -7.74
CA PRO A 4 -4.79 -23.04 -6.49
C PRO A 4 -5.67 -22.08 -5.67
N THR A 5 -6.12 -22.56 -4.51
CA THR A 5 -6.83 -21.75 -3.51
C THR A 5 -5.86 -20.75 -2.91
N LEU A 6 -6.33 -19.52 -2.72
CA LEU A 6 -5.57 -18.33 -2.31
C LEU A 6 -4.95 -18.41 -0.89
N ASP A 7 -4.95 -19.59 -0.28
CA ASP A 7 -4.53 -19.84 1.10
C ASP A 7 -3.04 -20.25 1.20
N ASP A 8 -2.38 -20.57 0.08
CA ASP A 8 -0.98 -21.06 0.06
C ASP A 8 0.07 -19.97 -0.18
N VAL A 9 -0.32 -18.68 -0.11
CA VAL A 9 0.65 -17.59 0.03
C VAL A 9 0.85 -17.33 1.52
N THR A 10 1.20 -18.38 2.27
CA THR A 10 1.98 -18.22 3.50
C THR A 10 3.33 -17.65 3.10
N THR A 11 3.32 -16.33 2.94
CA THR A 11 4.54 -15.56 2.87
C THR A 11 5.12 -15.64 4.28
N ASP A 12 5.99 -16.61 4.53
CA ASP A 12 6.97 -16.61 5.63
C ASP A 12 7.97 -15.44 5.48
N GLY A 13 7.60 -14.39 4.73
CA GLY A 13 8.32 -13.15 4.57
C GLY A 13 7.81 -12.19 5.62
N HIS A 14 8.75 -11.64 6.37
CA HIS A 14 8.55 -10.63 7.42
C HIS A 14 7.29 -9.78 7.16
N PRO A 15 6.32 -9.72 8.09
CA PRO A 15 5.03 -9.04 7.89
C PRO A 15 5.19 -7.57 7.45
N VAL A 16 6.31 -6.96 7.84
CA VAL A 16 6.75 -5.62 7.40
C VAL A 16 7.06 -5.56 5.90
N ALA A 17 7.69 -6.58 5.32
CA ALA A 17 8.00 -6.65 3.90
C ALA A 17 6.73 -6.74 3.04
N VAL A 18 5.76 -7.55 3.45
CA VAL A 18 4.45 -7.67 2.78
C VAL A 18 3.70 -6.33 2.81
N LEU A 19 3.65 -5.69 3.98
CA LEU A 19 3.04 -4.37 4.15
C LEU A 19 3.66 -3.32 3.22
N ARG A 20 5.00 -3.29 3.13
CA ARG A 20 5.73 -2.37 2.25
C ARG A 20 5.44 -2.65 0.78
N ALA A 21 5.44 -3.91 0.36
CA ALA A 21 5.16 -4.30 -1.02
C ALA A 21 3.74 -3.86 -1.44
N ARG A 22 2.74 -4.09 -0.58
CA ARG A 22 1.36 -3.65 -0.83
C ARG A 22 1.25 -2.13 -0.91
N ALA A 23 1.87 -1.41 0.01
CA ALA A 23 1.88 0.04 0.01
C ALA A 23 2.54 0.65 -1.25
N LEU A 24 3.59 0.01 -1.76
CA LEU A 24 4.23 0.39 -3.01
C LEU A 24 3.31 0.15 -4.21
N ALA A 25 2.62 -1.00 -4.27
CA ALA A 25 1.65 -1.30 -5.32
C ALA A 25 0.50 -0.27 -5.35
N ASP A 26 -0.07 0.04 -4.18
CA ASP A 26 -1.15 1.04 -4.04
C ASP A 26 -0.67 2.44 -4.45
N ALA A 27 0.53 2.84 -4.01
CA ALA A 27 1.11 4.13 -4.38
C ALA A 27 1.36 4.23 -5.89
N ASN A 28 1.82 3.15 -6.55
CA ASN A 28 2.01 3.12 -7.99
C ASN A 28 0.68 3.22 -8.74
N ARG A 29 -0.36 2.52 -8.28
CA ARG A 29 -1.71 2.63 -8.84
C ARG A 29 -2.24 4.07 -8.74
N LEU A 30 -2.06 4.71 -7.60
CA LEU A 30 -2.46 6.10 -7.38
C LEU A 30 -1.68 7.09 -8.26
N ARG A 31 -0.38 6.86 -8.46
CA ARG A 31 0.43 7.66 -9.41
C ARG A 31 -0.05 7.48 -10.84
N ALA A 32 -0.40 6.27 -11.25
CA ALA A 32 -0.97 6.01 -12.57
C ALA A 32 -2.31 6.74 -12.74
N LEU A 33 -3.19 6.69 -11.74
CA LEU A 33 -4.45 7.46 -11.73
C LEU A 33 -4.20 8.97 -11.84
N ALA A 34 -3.16 9.50 -11.20
CA ALA A 34 -2.80 10.91 -11.35
C ALA A 34 -2.39 11.26 -12.80
N CYS A 35 -1.69 10.36 -13.50
CA CYS A 35 -1.34 10.54 -14.90
C CYS A 35 -2.57 10.47 -15.82
N VAL A 36 -3.48 9.52 -15.56
CA VAL A 36 -4.75 9.37 -16.29
C VAL A 36 -5.63 10.60 -16.10
N ALA A 37 -5.74 11.10 -14.87
CA ALA A 37 -6.55 12.27 -14.53
C ALA A 37 -6.15 13.54 -15.30
N LEU A 38 -4.90 13.64 -15.75
CA LEU A 38 -4.42 14.77 -16.55
C LEU A 38 -4.69 14.62 -18.06
N ARG A 39 -5.13 13.44 -18.51
CA ARG A 39 -5.27 13.07 -19.93
C ARG A 39 -6.69 12.68 -20.32
N ASP A 40 -7.55 12.36 -19.36
CA ASP A 40 -8.91 11.85 -19.59
C ASP A 40 -9.94 12.93 -19.98
N GLY A 41 -9.58 14.22 -19.93
CA GLY A 41 -10.47 15.33 -20.28
C GLY A 41 -11.57 15.62 -19.25
N ALA A 42 -11.61 14.91 -18.12
CA ALA A 42 -12.64 15.10 -17.11
C ALA A 42 -12.37 16.34 -16.22
N PRO A 43 -13.40 16.99 -15.65
CA PRO A 43 -13.29 18.27 -14.95
C PRO A 43 -12.39 18.22 -13.71
N HIS A 44 -11.66 19.31 -13.44
CA HIS A 44 -10.73 19.41 -12.29
C HIS A 44 -9.57 18.40 -12.32
N ALA A 45 -9.09 18.04 -13.51
CA ALA A 45 -7.94 17.16 -13.75
C ALA A 45 -6.77 17.40 -12.78
N GLY A 46 -6.34 18.66 -12.60
CA GLY A 46 -5.25 19.03 -11.70
C GLY A 46 -5.53 18.70 -10.23
N MET A 47 -6.75 18.93 -9.75
CA MET A 47 -7.16 18.61 -8.38
C MET A 47 -7.18 17.10 -8.15
N ARG A 48 -7.74 16.33 -9.09
CA ARG A 48 -7.76 14.85 -9.01
C ARG A 48 -6.34 14.27 -9.02
N ALA A 49 -5.48 14.77 -9.90
CA ALA A 49 -4.08 14.35 -9.96
C ALA A 49 -3.32 14.69 -8.66
N CYS A 50 -3.56 15.88 -8.09
CA CYS A 50 -2.98 16.28 -6.80
C CYS A 50 -3.48 15.40 -5.65
N ASN A 51 -4.78 15.10 -5.62
CA ASN A 51 -5.39 14.22 -4.63
C ASN A 51 -4.77 12.82 -4.69
N ALA A 52 -4.70 12.22 -5.88
CA ALA A 52 -4.11 10.88 -6.06
C ALA A 52 -2.63 10.83 -5.65
N ARG A 53 -1.82 11.84 -6.00
CA ARG A 53 -0.43 11.95 -5.52
C ARG A 53 -0.35 12.09 -4.01
N THR A 54 -1.25 12.85 -3.40
CA THR A 54 -1.31 13.03 -1.95
C THR A 54 -1.69 11.74 -1.23
N ALA A 55 -2.68 11.01 -1.76
CA ALA A 55 -3.06 9.68 -1.28
C ALA A 55 -1.86 8.72 -1.36
N ALA A 56 -1.12 8.71 -2.47
CA ALA A 56 0.07 7.86 -2.62
C ALA A 56 1.13 8.17 -1.55
N ARG A 57 1.37 9.45 -1.25
CA ARG A 57 2.28 9.86 -0.17
C ARG A 57 1.78 9.39 1.20
N ARG A 58 0.49 9.52 1.48
CA ARG A 58 -0.13 9.08 2.74
C ARG A 58 -0.04 7.57 2.93
N VAL A 59 -0.30 6.78 1.89
CA VAL A 59 -0.16 5.31 1.94
C VAL A 59 1.27 4.90 2.29
N LEU A 60 2.27 5.49 1.62
CA LEU A 60 3.67 5.21 1.91
C LEU A 60 4.08 5.68 3.31
N ALA A 61 3.62 6.85 3.75
CA ALA A 61 3.87 7.34 5.10
C ALA A 61 3.26 6.42 6.16
N HIS A 62 2.02 6.00 5.97
CA HIS A 62 1.33 5.07 6.86
C HIS A 62 2.05 3.73 6.95
N ALA A 63 2.46 3.16 5.82
CA ALA A 63 3.23 1.91 5.79
C ALA A 63 4.60 2.06 6.47
N ARG A 64 5.26 3.21 6.34
CA ARG A 64 6.51 3.51 7.08
C ARG A 64 6.27 3.56 8.58
N THR A 65 5.22 4.26 9.03
CA THR A 65 4.85 4.32 10.45
C THR A 65 4.56 2.93 11.00
N LEU A 66 3.71 2.14 10.33
CA LEU A 66 3.41 0.78 10.74
C LEU A 66 4.64 -0.15 10.71
N SER A 67 5.51 0.00 9.71
CA SER A 67 6.77 -0.76 9.65
C SER A 67 7.71 -0.43 10.82
N ALA A 68 7.71 0.83 11.29
CA ALA A 68 8.50 1.28 12.42
C ALA A 68 7.92 0.82 13.77
N LEU A 69 6.59 0.66 13.84
CA LEU A 69 5.88 0.16 15.03
C LEU A 69 5.84 -1.37 15.10
N GLY A 70 6.05 -2.08 13.98
CA GLY A 70 6.02 -3.54 13.89
C GLY A 70 6.84 -4.28 14.95
N PRO A 71 8.08 -3.85 15.29
CA PRO A 71 8.85 -4.45 16.38
C PRO A 71 8.22 -4.24 17.76
N ILE A 72 7.55 -3.10 18.00
CA ILE A 72 6.99 -2.73 19.31
C ILE A 72 5.70 -3.51 19.58
N VAL A 73 4.89 -3.77 18.56
CA VAL A 73 3.61 -4.52 18.71
C VAL A 73 3.86 -6.02 18.85
N TYR A 74 4.93 -6.57 18.28
CA TYR A 74 5.28 -7.99 18.44
C TYR A 74 5.69 -8.31 19.89
N GLU A 75 6.49 -7.47 20.53
CA GLU A 75 6.93 -7.65 21.93
C GLU A 75 5.80 -7.49 22.95
N ALA A 76 4.81 -6.63 22.70
CA ALA A 76 3.69 -6.42 23.61
C ALA A 76 2.65 -7.56 23.63
N GLY A 77 2.75 -8.52 22.69
CA GLY A 77 1.81 -9.64 22.53
C GLY A 77 2.31 -10.99 23.02
N GLN A 78 3.51 -11.08 23.59
CA GLN A 78 4.10 -12.35 24.04
C GLN A 78 3.71 -12.63 25.51
N PRO A 79 2.87 -13.64 25.82
CA PRO A 79 2.67 -14.08 27.20
C PRO A 79 3.94 -14.78 27.71
N ALA A 80 4.32 -14.44 28.95
CA ALA A 80 5.48 -15.00 29.67
C ALA A 80 5.37 -16.50 29.92
#